data_AF-A0A351SJ19-F1
#
_entry.id   AF-A0A351SJ19-F1
#
_cell.length_a   1.000
_cell.length_b   1.000
_cell.length_c   1.000
_cell.angle_alpha   90.00
_cell.angle_beta   90.00
_cell.angle_gamma   90.00
#
_symmetry.space_group_name_H-M   'P 1'
#
loop_
_entity.id
_entity.type
_entity.pdbx_description
1 polymer ?
#
loop_
_entity_poly.entity_id
_entity_poly.type
_entity_poly.pdbx_seq_one_letter_code
_entity_poly.pdbx_strand_id
1 'polypeptide(L)'
;MSSCIRAISFDLDDTLWELAPVIYRAEAVLHHWLNEHHPEFAAHYPENQLRQLRIEMIKKEPHWMGDVSEMRKEALRRAAENVGYPTLFIEEAFRVFLEARNQVAFYDDALPVLDQLVKNGRYKLAALTNGNANLEQVGLDHLFHLEVSATFDMPM
;
A
#
# COMPACT_ATOMS: atom_id res chain seq x y z
N MET A 1 -32.76 -25.16 -3.64
CA MET A 1 -32.85 -23.70 -3.80
C MET A 1 -31.48 -23.20 -4.20
N SER A 2 -31.32 -22.61 -5.38
CA SER A 2 -30.03 -22.01 -5.76
C SER A 2 -29.85 -20.71 -4.99
N SER A 3 -28.81 -20.63 -4.16
CA SER A 3 -28.45 -19.41 -3.46
C SER A 3 -28.09 -18.32 -4.48
N CYS A 4 -28.77 -17.18 -4.40
CA CYS A 4 -28.51 -16.02 -5.25
C CYS A 4 -27.31 -15.26 -4.68
N ILE A 5 -26.21 -15.17 -5.44
CA ILE A 5 -25.06 -14.31 -5.09
C ILE A 5 -25.54 -12.85 -5.05
N ARG A 6 -25.26 -12.16 -3.93
CA ARG A 6 -25.66 -10.77 -3.67
C ARG A 6 -24.49 -9.79 -3.56
N ALA A 7 -23.29 -10.29 -3.29
CA ALA A 7 -22.09 -9.49 -3.14
C ALA A 7 -20.88 -10.20 -3.73
N ILE A 8 -19.91 -9.42 -4.18
CA ILE A 8 -18.62 -9.89 -4.69
C ILE A 8 -17.56 -9.01 -4.05
N SER A 9 -16.60 -9.63 -3.37
CA SER A 9 -15.42 -8.93 -2.84
C SER A 9 -14.25 -9.13 -3.78
N PHE A 10 -13.44 -8.08 -3.95
CA PHE A 10 -12.20 -8.10 -4.71
C PHE A 10 -11.04 -7.80 -3.78
N ASP A 11 -9.97 -8.58 -3.90
CA ASP A 11 -8.65 -8.06 -3.57
C ASP A 11 -8.23 -7.03 -4.63
N LEU A 12 -7.17 -6.27 -4.34
CA LEU A 12 -6.72 -5.16 -5.17
C LEU A 12 -5.39 -5.49 -5.86
N ASP A 13 -4.34 -5.59 -5.06
CA ASP A 13 -2.97 -5.84 -5.53
C ASP A 13 -2.87 -7.24 -6.17
N ASP A 14 -2.21 -7.36 -7.31
CA ASP A 14 -2.12 -8.58 -8.13
C ASP A 14 -3.48 -9.18 -8.57
N THR A 15 -4.58 -8.43 -8.39
CA THR A 15 -5.92 -8.76 -8.89
C THR A 15 -6.39 -7.74 -9.93
N LEU A 16 -6.27 -6.45 -9.65
CA LEU A 16 -6.70 -5.36 -10.54
C LEU A 16 -5.51 -4.68 -11.25
N TRP A 17 -4.30 -4.86 -10.75
CA TRP A 17 -3.03 -4.37 -11.30
C TRP A 17 -1.86 -5.21 -10.77
N GLU A 18 -0.69 -5.13 -11.40
CA GLU A 18 0.54 -5.73 -10.88
C GLU A 18 1.12 -4.92 -9.70
N LEU A 19 1.36 -5.56 -8.56
CA LEU A 19 1.87 -4.90 -7.36
C LEU A 19 3.35 -4.53 -7.45
N ALA A 20 4.18 -5.47 -7.91
CA ALA A 20 5.64 -5.33 -7.81
C ALA A 20 6.19 -4.05 -8.50
N PRO A 21 5.77 -3.69 -9.73
CA PRO A 21 6.22 -2.46 -10.37
C PRO A 21 5.80 -1.19 -9.61
N VAL A 22 4.60 -1.19 -9.02
CA VAL A 22 4.07 -0.07 -8.22
C VAL A 22 4.94 0.15 -6.99
N ILE A 23 5.26 -0.92 -6.25
CA ILE A 23 6.11 -0.83 -5.05
C ILE A 23 7.54 -0.40 -5.41
N TYR A 24 8.13 -0.93 -6.48
CA TYR A 24 9.47 -0.54 -6.90
C TYR A 24 9.55 0.94 -7.26
N ARG A 25 8.56 1.45 -8.00
CA ARG A 25 8.48 2.87 -8.33
C ARG A 25 8.29 3.73 -7.08
N ALA A 26 7.37 3.34 -6.18
CA ALA A 26 7.12 4.09 -4.95
C ALA A 26 8.35 4.14 -4.02
N GLU A 27 9.14 3.07 -3.97
CA GLU A 27 10.39 3.05 -3.21
C GLU A 27 11.48 3.90 -3.85
N ALA A 28 11.56 3.95 -5.19
CA ALA A 28 12.46 4.86 -5.89
C ALA A 28 12.11 6.33 -5.64
N VAL A 29 10.81 6.67 -5.67
CA VAL A 29 10.32 8.04 -5.36
C VAL A 29 10.66 8.42 -3.91
N LEU A 30 10.40 7.53 -2.95
CA LEU A 30 10.78 7.76 -1.55
C LEU A 30 12.30 7.97 -1.41
N HIS A 31 13.11 7.11 -2.03
CA HIS A 31 14.56 7.22 -1.94
C HIS A 31 15.07 8.53 -2.56
N HIS A 32 14.52 8.94 -3.71
CA HIS A 32 14.84 10.23 -4.32
C HIS A 32 14.51 11.40 -3.38
N TRP A 33 13.29 11.42 -2.83
CA TRP A 33 12.87 12.45 -1.89
C TRP A 33 13.78 12.52 -0.64
N LEU A 34 14.19 11.36 -0.09
CA LEU A 34 15.13 11.29 1.03
C LEU A 34 16.50 11.86 0.67
N ASN A 35 17.01 11.63 -0.54
CA ASN A 35 18.29 12.21 -0.97
C ASN A 35 18.22 13.74 -1.08
N GLU A 36 17.06 14.29 -1.46
CA GLU A 36 16.89 15.74 -1.58
C GLU A 36 16.66 16.43 -0.23
N HIS A 37 15.86 15.83 0.66
CA HIS A 37 15.39 16.49 1.89
C HIS A 37 16.15 16.05 3.14
N HIS A 38 16.69 14.82 3.15
CA HIS A 38 17.41 14.21 4.27
C HIS A 38 18.72 13.54 3.81
N PRO A 39 19.61 14.26 3.10
CA PRO A 39 20.82 13.68 2.49
C PRO A 39 21.74 12.99 3.50
N GLU A 40 21.84 13.52 4.73
CA GLU A 40 22.64 12.90 5.81
C GLU A 40 22.11 11.51 6.19
N PHE A 41 20.79 11.35 6.28
CA PHE A 41 20.15 10.05 6.53
C PHE A 41 20.29 9.13 5.31
N ALA A 42 20.00 9.65 4.12
CA ALA A 42 20.05 8.88 2.87
C ALA A 42 21.45 8.32 2.58
N ALA A 43 22.52 9.04 2.98
CA ALA A 43 23.90 8.58 2.85
C ALA A 43 24.19 7.27 3.61
N HIS A 44 23.46 6.98 4.70
CA HIS A 44 23.57 5.71 5.43
C HIS A 44 22.75 4.57 4.82
N TYR A 45 21.74 4.91 4.02
CA TYR A 45 20.79 3.95 3.46
C TYR A 45 20.69 4.09 1.93
N PRO A 46 21.75 3.71 1.19
CA PRO A 46 21.70 3.68 -0.27
C PRO A 46 20.65 2.69 -0.78
N GLU A 47 20.37 2.76 -2.08
CA GLU A 47 19.27 2.05 -2.73
C GLU A 47 19.11 0.60 -2.26
N ASN A 48 17.86 0.20 -1.99
CA ASN A 48 17.44 -1.12 -1.48
C ASN A 48 17.81 -1.44 -0.02
N GLN A 49 18.64 -0.67 0.69
CA GLN A 49 18.97 -0.94 2.10
C GLN A 49 17.75 -0.82 3.02
N LEU A 50 16.90 0.20 2.81
CA LEU A 50 15.63 0.32 3.56
C LEU A 50 14.69 -0.86 3.30
N ARG A 51 14.68 -1.40 2.07
CA ARG A 51 13.90 -2.59 1.73
C ARG A 51 14.44 -3.81 2.49
N GLN A 52 15.76 -3.98 2.54
CA GLN A 52 16.41 -5.09 3.25
C GLN A 52 16.15 -5.02 4.75
N LEU A 53 16.31 -3.84 5.37
CA LEU A 53 15.99 -3.62 6.78
C LEU A 53 14.54 -3.99 7.07
N ARG A 54 13.59 -3.59 6.22
CA ARG A 54 12.18 -3.95 6.36
C ARG A 54 11.94 -5.45 6.22
N ILE A 55 12.59 -6.13 5.28
CA ILE A 55 12.49 -7.60 5.12
C ILE A 55 13.00 -8.31 6.38
N GLU A 56 14.14 -7.87 6.93
CA GLU A 56 14.69 -8.43 8.17
C GLU A 56 13.79 -8.17 9.38
N MET A 57 13.20 -6.98 9.45
CA MET A 57 12.23 -6.61 10.48
C MET A 57 11.03 -7.55 10.46
N ILE A 58 10.39 -7.77 9.31
CA ILE A 58 9.22 -8.65 9.18
C ILE A 58 9.57 -10.10 9.52
N LYS A 59 10.77 -10.58 9.12
CA LYS A 59 11.23 -11.93 9.47
C LYS A 59 11.32 -12.15 10.99
N LYS A 60 11.73 -11.12 11.74
CA LYS A 60 11.84 -11.17 13.21
C LYS A 60 10.50 -10.92 13.90
N GLU A 61 9.68 -10.05 13.32
CA GLU A 61 8.43 -9.56 13.90
C GLU A 61 7.28 -9.61 12.88
N PRO A 62 6.72 -10.81 12.61
CA PRO A 62 5.71 -11.00 11.57
C PRO A 62 4.41 -10.21 11.78
N HIS A 63 4.13 -9.78 13.01
CA HIS A 63 2.91 -9.03 13.35
C HIS A 63 2.80 -7.69 12.61
N TRP A 64 3.92 -7.11 12.17
CA TRP A 64 3.93 -5.89 11.34
C TRP A 64 3.20 -6.07 10.01
N MET A 65 3.05 -7.29 9.50
CA MET A 65 2.27 -7.53 8.27
C MET A 65 0.77 -7.22 8.43
N GLY A 66 0.27 -7.08 9.66
CA GLY A 66 -1.13 -6.71 9.94
C GLY A 66 -1.45 -5.25 9.63
N ASP A 67 -0.44 -4.40 9.43
CA ASP A 67 -0.60 -3.02 8.97
C ASP A 67 0.63 -2.60 8.16
N VAL A 68 0.50 -2.65 6.83
CA VAL A 68 1.62 -2.37 5.92
C VAL A 68 2.07 -0.91 5.95
N SER A 69 1.23 0.00 6.43
CA SER A 69 1.54 1.42 6.57
C SER A 69 2.42 1.62 7.79
N GLU A 70 1.99 1.13 8.95
CA GLU A 70 2.76 1.22 10.19
C GLU A 70 4.05 0.40 10.12
N MET A 71 4.05 -0.76 9.46
CA MET A 71 5.26 -1.51 9.13
C MET A 71 6.31 -0.64 8.41
N ARG A 72 5.88 0.17 7.44
CA ARG A 72 6.82 1.00 6.67
C ARG A 72 7.36 2.16 7.51
N LYS A 73 6.52 2.80 8.31
CA LYS A 73 6.94 3.85 9.24
C LYS A 73 7.90 3.31 10.29
N GLU A 74 7.65 2.11 10.81
CA GLU A 74 8.54 1.43 11.75
C GLU A 74 9.91 1.11 11.14
N ALA A 75 9.96 0.65 9.88
CA ALA A 75 11.22 0.43 9.19
C ALA A 75 12.03 1.73 9.06
N LEU A 76 11.38 2.86 8.74
CA LEU A 76 12.03 4.18 8.69
C LEU A 76 12.50 4.64 10.08
N ARG A 77 11.71 4.39 11.13
CA ARG A 77 12.06 4.72 12.52
C ARG A 77 13.31 3.97 12.97
N ARG A 78 13.35 2.66 12.78
CA ARG A 78 14.52 1.83 13.12
C ARG A 78 15.75 2.25 12.32
N ALA A 79 15.57 2.57 11.04
CA ALA A 79 16.66 3.08 10.21
C ALA A 79 17.23 4.38 10.80
N ALA A 80 16.38 5.33 11.19
CA ALA A 80 16.81 6.59 11.79
C ALA A 80 17.53 6.36 13.14
N GLU A 81 16.97 5.52 14.00
CA GLU A 81 17.55 5.18 15.31
C GLU A 81 18.93 4.52 15.19
N ASN A 82 19.12 3.61 14.23
CA ASN A 82 20.38 2.92 13.99
C ASN A 82 21.55 3.86 13.68
N VAL A 83 21.26 5.05 13.16
CA VAL A 83 22.26 6.07 12.80
C VAL A 83 22.15 7.33 13.66
N GLY A 84 21.29 7.33 14.69
CA GLY A 84 21.06 8.47 15.57
C GLY A 84 20.43 9.69 14.88
N TYR A 85 19.67 9.49 13.79
CA TYR A 85 19.02 10.56 13.04
C TYR A 85 17.62 10.90 13.61
N PRO A 86 17.16 12.17 13.56
CA PRO A 86 15.83 12.55 14.03
C PRO A 86 14.70 11.83 13.29
N THR A 87 13.58 11.55 13.97
CA THR A 87 12.44 10.78 13.41
C THR A 87 11.29 11.65 12.89
N LEU A 88 11.40 12.98 12.95
CA LEU A 88 10.33 13.91 12.58
C LEU A 88 9.91 13.83 11.10
N PHE A 89 10.77 13.32 10.22
CA PHE A 89 10.53 13.22 8.78
C PHE A 89 9.65 12.04 8.35
N ILE A 90 9.41 11.07 9.26
CA ILE A 90 8.86 9.76 8.89
C ILE A 90 7.46 9.86 8.28
N GLU A 91 6.59 10.71 8.83
CA GLU A 91 5.22 10.88 8.31
C GLU A 91 5.21 11.51 6.92
N GLU A 92 6.11 12.46 6.66
CA GLU A 92 6.25 13.09 5.34
C GLU A 92 6.83 12.12 4.32
N ALA A 93 7.91 11.41 4.69
CA ALA A 93 8.49 10.34 3.88
C ALA A 93 7.46 9.26 3.53
N PHE A 94 6.65 8.83 4.51
CA PHE A 94 5.60 7.86 4.28
C PHE A 94 4.53 8.38 3.34
N ARG A 95 4.12 9.65 3.46
CA ARG A 95 3.15 10.28 2.55
C ARG A 95 3.65 10.27 1.10
N VAL A 96 4.92 10.63 0.88
CA VAL A 96 5.56 10.58 -0.45
C VAL A 96 5.53 9.18 -1.04
N PHE A 97 5.87 8.17 -0.23
CA PHE A 97 5.74 6.77 -0.64
C PHE A 97 4.29 6.40 -0.99
N LEU A 98 3.34 6.76 -0.13
CA LEU A 98 1.93 6.36 -0.26
C LEU A 98 1.28 6.95 -1.51
N GLU A 99 1.55 8.23 -1.80
CA GLU A 99 1.10 8.89 -3.02
C GLU A 99 1.64 8.18 -4.27
N ALA A 100 2.95 7.87 -4.29
CA ALA A 100 3.52 7.11 -5.38
C ALA A 100 2.91 5.70 -5.47
N ARG A 101 2.66 5.02 -4.34
CA ARG A 101 2.05 3.68 -4.28
C ARG A 101 0.63 3.63 -4.82
N ASN A 102 -0.11 4.74 -4.84
CA ASN A 102 -1.46 4.80 -5.39
C ASN A 102 -1.52 5.15 -6.88
N GLN A 103 -0.37 5.34 -7.54
CA GLN A 103 -0.33 5.49 -9.00
C GLN A 103 -0.23 4.09 -9.65
N VAL A 104 -1.37 3.50 -9.98
CA VAL A 104 -1.46 2.13 -10.51
C VAL A 104 -1.76 2.10 -12.00
N ALA A 105 -1.39 1.00 -12.66
CA ALA A 105 -1.80 0.69 -14.03
C ALA A 105 -2.67 -0.57 -13.99
N PHE A 106 -3.96 -0.41 -14.30
CA PHE A 106 -4.92 -1.51 -14.29
C PHE A 106 -4.62 -2.54 -15.38
N TYR A 107 -4.99 -3.79 -15.13
CA TYR A 107 -5.13 -4.76 -16.22
C TYR A 107 -6.25 -4.30 -17.18
N ASP A 108 -6.08 -4.59 -18.47
CA ASP A 108 -6.97 -4.11 -19.54
C ASP A 108 -8.44 -4.48 -19.32
N ASP A 109 -8.69 -5.60 -18.65
CA ASP A 109 -10.02 -6.15 -18.37
C ASP A 109 -10.58 -5.78 -16.98
N ALA A 110 -9.75 -5.26 -16.07
CA ALA A 110 -10.16 -4.95 -14.70
C ALA A 110 -11.31 -3.93 -14.65
N LEU A 111 -11.12 -2.74 -15.24
CA LEU A 111 -12.14 -1.70 -15.24
C LEU A 111 -13.39 -2.12 -16.03
N PRO A 112 -13.31 -2.67 -17.27
CA PRO A 112 -14.49 -3.16 -17.98
C PRO A 112 -15.35 -4.16 -17.21
N VAL A 113 -14.71 -5.10 -16.50
CA VAL A 113 -15.42 -6.12 -15.72
C VAL A 113 -16.10 -5.49 -14.50
N LEU A 114 -15.41 -4.64 -13.74
CA LEU A 114 -16.00 -3.95 -12.59
C LEU A 114 -17.20 -3.09 -13.01
N ASP A 115 -17.05 -2.34 -14.11
CA ASP A 115 -18.12 -1.54 -14.71
C ASP A 115 -19.34 -2.39 -15.05
N GLN A 116 -19.13 -3.56 -15.67
CA GLN A 116 -20.22 -4.46 -16.05
C GLN A 116 -20.95 -5.01 -14.82
N LEU A 117 -20.21 -5.36 -13.77
CA LEU A 117 -20.79 -5.85 -12.52
C LEU A 117 -21.62 -4.79 -11.81
N VAL A 118 -21.15 -3.53 -11.79
CA VAL A 118 -21.91 -2.39 -11.26
C VAL A 118 -23.16 -2.12 -12.10
N LYS A 119 -23.02 -2.05 -13.44
CA LYS A 119 -24.14 -1.81 -14.37
C LYS A 119 -25.22 -2.89 -14.31
N ASN A 120 -24.85 -4.14 -13.99
CA ASN A 120 -25.82 -5.22 -13.76
C ASN A 120 -26.77 -4.89 -12.59
N GLY A 121 -26.32 -4.14 -11.59
CA GLY A 121 -27.11 -3.67 -10.45
C GLY A 121 -27.47 -4.75 -9.42
N ARG A 122 -27.18 -6.03 -9.70
CA ARG A 122 -27.47 -7.15 -8.79
C ARG A 122 -26.49 -7.27 -7.63
N TYR A 123 -25.23 -6.91 -7.84
CA TYR A 123 -24.14 -7.18 -6.90
C TYR A 123 -23.74 -5.92 -6.14
N LYS A 124 -23.48 -6.08 -4.84
CA LYS A 124 -22.70 -5.12 -4.07
C LYS A 124 -21.23 -5.49 -4.15
N LEU A 125 -20.40 -4.56 -4.61
CA LEU A 125 -18.95 -4.77 -4.72
C LEU A 125 -18.26 -4.27 -3.44
N ALA A 126 -17.31 -5.05 -2.92
CA ALA A 126 -16.48 -4.66 -1.79
C ALA A 126 -15.00 -4.84 -2.13
N ALA A 127 -14.15 -3.90 -1.73
CA ALA A 127 -12.71 -4.07 -1.74
C ALA A 127 -12.27 -4.64 -0.39
N LEU A 128 -11.46 -5.70 -0.41
CA LEU A 128 -10.92 -6.33 0.78
C LEU A 128 -9.42 -6.52 0.56
N THR A 129 -8.60 -5.76 1.28
CA THR A 129 -7.16 -5.73 1.04
C THR A 129 -6.35 -5.76 2.34
N ASN A 130 -5.17 -6.38 2.28
CA ASN A 130 -4.15 -6.22 3.34
C ASN A 130 -3.21 -5.03 3.05
N GLY A 131 -3.36 -4.42 1.87
CA GLY A 131 -2.56 -3.30 1.43
C GLY A 131 -3.07 -1.96 1.96
N ASN A 132 -2.46 -0.90 1.44
CA ASN A 132 -2.82 0.49 1.70
C ASN A 132 -3.13 1.26 0.41
N ALA A 133 -3.67 0.55 -0.59
CA ALA A 133 -4.26 1.20 -1.76
C ALA A 133 -5.41 2.08 -1.27
N ASN A 134 -5.52 3.30 -1.78
CA ASN A 134 -6.65 4.17 -1.50
C ASN A 134 -7.54 4.21 -2.74
N LEU A 135 -8.80 3.77 -2.63
CA LEU A 135 -9.71 3.65 -3.76
C LEU A 135 -9.98 4.97 -4.49
N GLU A 136 -10.01 6.10 -3.76
CA GLU A 136 -10.20 7.42 -4.37
C GLU A 136 -8.98 7.81 -5.21
N GLN A 137 -7.77 7.63 -4.68
CA GLN A 137 -6.53 7.96 -5.39
C GLN A 137 -6.29 7.07 -6.62
N VAL A 138 -6.67 5.79 -6.57
CA VAL A 138 -6.57 4.90 -7.74
C VAL A 138 -7.75 5.08 -8.71
N GLY A 139 -8.81 5.81 -8.33
CA GLY A 139 -9.97 6.07 -9.18
C GLY A 139 -10.99 4.92 -9.25
N LEU A 140 -11.16 4.17 -8.17
CA LEU A 140 -12.11 3.05 -8.04
C LEU A 140 -13.24 3.27 -7.03
N ASP A 141 -13.15 4.31 -6.19
CA ASP A 141 -14.09 4.61 -5.10
C ASP A 141 -15.57 4.48 -5.50
N HIS A 142 -15.93 5.02 -6.67
CA HIS A 142 -17.29 5.03 -7.19
C HIS A 142 -17.84 3.65 -7.61
N LEU A 143 -16.99 2.64 -7.74
CA LEU A 143 -17.37 1.27 -8.12
C LEU A 143 -17.64 0.38 -6.91
N PHE A 144 -17.07 0.71 -5.76
CA PHE A 144 -17.13 -0.10 -4.54
C PHE A 144 -18.12 0.48 -3.52
N HIS A 145 -18.89 -0.40 -2.89
CA HIS A 145 -19.84 -0.02 -1.83
C HIS A 145 -19.23 -0.08 -0.43
N LEU A 146 -18.12 -0.79 -0.29
CA LEU A 146 -17.42 -1.02 0.95
C LEU A 146 -15.94 -1.22 0.65
N GLU A 147 -15.09 -0.66 1.47
CA GLU A 147 -13.65 -0.91 1.51
C GLU A 147 -13.29 -1.40 2.90
N VAL A 148 -12.52 -2.49 2.97
CA VAL A 148 -11.96 -3.01 4.21
C VAL A 148 -10.47 -3.24 3.99
N SER A 149 -9.65 -2.56 4.80
CA SER A 149 -8.21 -2.70 4.80
C SER A 149 -7.71 -3.24 6.14
N ALA A 150 -6.68 -4.08 6.13
CA ALA A 150 -5.99 -4.48 7.36
C ALA A 150 -5.25 -3.27 7.97
N THR A 151 -5.61 -2.94 9.22
CA THR A 151 -4.92 -1.92 10.03
C THR A 151 -4.97 -2.31 11.50
N PHE A 152 -4.00 -1.84 12.28
CA PHE A 152 -4.01 -2.05 13.74
C PHE A 152 -5.14 -1.34 14.47
N ASP A 153 -5.75 -0.33 13.85
CA ASP A 153 -6.90 0.38 14.44
C ASP A 153 -8.23 -0.38 14.31
N MET A 154 -8.25 -1.53 13.62
CA MET A 154 -9.45 -2.35 13.54
C MET A 154 -9.69 -3.09 14.87
N PRO A 155 -10.90 -3.04 15.44
CA PRO A 155 -11.22 -3.79 16.65
C PRO A 155 -11.09 -5.30 16.38
N MET A 156 -10.31 -6.00 17.22
CA MET A 156 -10.20 -7.47 17.21
C MET A 156 -11.48 -8.16 17.68
#